data_AF-W4RM80-F1
#
_entry.id   AF-W4RM80-F1
#
_cell.length_a   1.000
_cell.length_b   1.000
_cell.length_c   1.000
_cell.angle_alpha   90.00
_cell.angle_beta   90.00
_cell.angle_gamma   90.00
#
_symmetry.space_group_name_H-M   'P 1'
#
loop_
_entity.id
_entity.type
_entity.pdbx_description
1 polymer ?
#
loop_
_entity_poly.entity_id
_entity_poly.type
_entity_poly.pdbx_seq_one_letter_code
_entity_poly.pdbx_strand_id
1 'polypeptide(L)' 'MPAAVFCMNKGVFTLTERSFISLQLKELEERGLEVLACKTCVDYYELNDKLIAGKISGMAQFIELASKYEVLTLS' A
#
# COMPACT_ATOMS: atom_id res chain seq x y z
N MET A 1 -0.10 2.89 16.53
CA MET A 1 0.34 2.51 15.18
C MET A 1 -0.83 2.69 14.23
N PRO A 2 -0.61 3.11 12.98
CA PRO A 2 -1.69 3.20 11.99
C PRO A 2 -2.38 1.84 11.83
N ALA A 3 -3.66 1.85 11.44
CA ALA A 3 -4.39 0.61 11.16
C ALA A 3 -3.95 -0.01 9.84
N ALA A 4 -3.69 0.83 8.83
CA ALA A 4 -3.21 0.41 7.52
C ALA A 4 -2.41 1.53 6.85
N VAL A 5 -1.58 1.17 5.87
CA VAL A 5 -0.90 2.07 4.93
C VAL A 5 -1.44 1.79 3.54
N PHE A 6 -2.03 2.79 2.90
CA PHE A 6 -2.63 2.64 1.57
C PHE A 6 -1.81 3.41 0.52
N CYS A 7 -1.11 2.68 -0.36
CA CYS A 7 -0.26 3.22 -1.41
C CYS A 7 -1.09 3.49 -2.68
N MET A 8 -1.21 4.76 -3.06
CA MET A 8 -1.92 5.25 -4.26
C MET A 8 -1.00 5.96 -5.23
N ASN A 9 -1.44 6.12 -6.49
CA ASN A 9 -0.72 6.85 -7.53
C ASN A 9 0.72 6.32 -7.67
N LYS A 10 1.72 7.20 -7.67
CA LYS A 10 3.14 6.81 -7.68
C LYS A 10 3.62 6.17 -6.36
N GLY A 11 2.81 6.22 -5.30
CA GLY A 11 3.11 5.53 -4.05
C GLY A 11 3.21 4.02 -4.21
N VAL A 12 2.56 3.39 -5.21
CA VAL A 12 2.68 1.94 -5.42
C VAL A 12 4.09 1.50 -5.81
N PHE A 13 4.94 2.40 -6.30
CA PHE A 13 6.34 2.08 -6.59
C PHE A 13 7.15 1.82 -5.31
N THR A 14 6.74 2.33 -4.15
CA THR A 14 7.44 2.09 -2.88
C THR A 14 7.31 0.65 -2.40
N LEU A 15 6.34 -0.10 -2.95
CA LEU A 15 6.08 -1.51 -2.68
C LEU A 15 6.85 -2.46 -3.61
N THR A 16 7.62 -1.91 -4.54
CA THR A 16 8.40 -2.69 -5.52
C THR A 16 9.88 -2.72 -5.14
N GLU A 17 10.63 -3.63 -5.76
CA GLU A 17 12.09 -3.76 -5.59
C GLU A 17 12.88 -2.49 -5.95
N ARG A 18 12.24 -1.53 -6.63
CA ARG A 18 12.85 -0.25 -7.01
C ARG A 18 13.02 0.71 -5.84
N SER A 19 12.37 0.46 -4.71
CA SER A 19 12.44 1.33 -3.53
C SER A 19 13.10 0.60 -2.37
N PHE A 20 14.07 1.26 -1.72
CA PHE A 20 14.67 0.76 -0.48
C PHE A 20 13.67 0.62 0.66
N ILE A 21 12.57 1.39 0.62
CA ILE A 21 11.53 1.41 1.67
C ILE A 21 10.63 0.16 1.58
N SER A 22 10.62 -0.56 0.45
CA SER A 22 9.82 -1.77 0.28
C SER A 22 10.10 -2.85 1.34
N LEU A 23 11.37 -3.02 1.73
CA LEU A 23 11.81 -3.90 2.82
C LEU A 23 11.20 -3.47 4.15
N GLN A 24 11.22 -2.17 4.46
CA GLN A 24 10.66 -1.64 5.70
C GLN A 24 9.14 -1.81 5.74
N LEU A 25 8.46 -1.62 4.60
CA LEU A 25 7.01 -1.85 4.49
C LEU A 25 6.68 -3.34 4.69
N LYS A 26 7.51 -4.25 4.17
CA LYS A 26 7.38 -5.68 4.42
C LYS A 26 7.57 -6.04 5.90
N GLU A 27 8.59 -5.48 6.56
CA GLU A 27 8.78 -5.67 8.00
C GLU A 27 7.58 -5.17 8.82
N LEU A 28 6.95 -4.07 8.39
CA LEU A 28 5.73 -3.58 9.02
C LEU A 28 4.56 -4.53 8.81
N GLU A 29 4.41 -5.12 7.62
CA GLU A 29 3.42 -6.18 7.38
C GLU A 29 3.64 -7.40 8.28
N GLU A 30 4.89 -7.83 8.45
CA GLU A 30 5.23 -8.95 9.34
C GLU A 30 4.92 -8.63 10.81
N ARG A 31 4.94 -7.35 11.19
CA ARG A 31 4.50 -6.88 12.52
C ARG A 31 2.98 -6.73 12.65
N GLY A 32 2.22 -7.08 11.62
CA GLY A 32 0.76 -7.07 11.60
C GLY A 32 0.13 -5.77 11.08
N LEU A 33 0.91 -4.87 10.48
CA LEU A 33 0.36 -3.68 9.82
C LEU A 33 -0.20 -4.05 8.45
N GLU A 34 -1.42 -3.64 8.12
CA GLU A 34 -1.92 -3.83 6.75
C GLU A 34 -1.28 -2.83 5.79
N VAL A 35 -0.49 -3.30 4.83
CA VAL A 35 0.01 -2.48 3.72
C VAL A 35 -0.77 -2.84 2.46
N LEU A 36 -1.36 -1.83 1.82
CA LEU A 36 -2.33 -1.99 0.75
C LEU A 36 -1.90 -1.21 -0.49
N ALA A 37 -1.97 -1.83 -1.66
CA ALA A 37 -1.66 -1.23 -2.95
C ALA A 37 -2.93 -0.97 -3.74
N CYS A 38 -3.11 0.23 -4.27
CA CYS A 38 -4.24 0.55 -5.14
C CYS A 38 -4.20 -0.29 -6.44
N LYS A 39 -5.18 -1.19 -6.60
CA LYS A 39 -5.28 -2.10 -7.76
C LYS A 39 -5.16 -1.38 -9.10
N THR A 40 -5.97 -0.35 -9.33
CA THR A 40 -5.96 0.40 -10.59
C THR A 40 -4.59 1.02 -10.89
N CYS A 41 -3.85 1.46 -9.86
CA CYS A 41 -2.50 2.01 -10.03
C CYS A 41 -1.48 0.91 -10.36
N VAL A 42 -1.56 -0.23 -9.66
CA VAL A 42 -0.69 -1.39 -9.92
C VAL A 42 -0.89 -1.91 -11.35
N ASP A 43 -2.14 -2.01 -11.80
CA ASP A 43 -2.49 -2.42 -13.16
C ASP A 43 -2.00 -1.39 -14.18
N TYR A 44 -2.24 -0.09 -13.94
CA TYR A 44 -1.80 0.99 -14.84
C TYR A 44 -0.28 1.07 -15.03
N TYR A 45 0.49 0.80 -13.97
CA TYR A 45 1.96 0.82 -14.02
C TYR A 45 2.58 -0.56 -14.32
N GLU A 46 1.77 -1.59 -14.60
CA GLU A 46 2.21 -2.95 -14.89
C GLU A 46 3.16 -3.51 -13.80
N LEU A 47 2.72 -3.38 -12.54
CA LEU A 47 3.49 -3.73 -11.34
C LEU A 47 3.04 -5.00 -10.64
N ASN A 48 2.00 -5.70 -11.14
CA ASN A 48 1.43 -6.89 -10.48
C ASN A 48 2.50 -7.90 -10.03
N ASP A 49 3.43 -8.28 -10.92
CA ASP A 49 4.51 -9.24 -10.63
C ASP A 49 5.77 -8.62 -10.00
N LYS A 50 5.74 -7.31 -9.69
CA LYS A 50 6.89 -6.55 -9.16
C LYS A 50 6.70 -6.10 -7.71
N LEU A 51 5.54 -6.37 -7.14
CA LEU A 51 5.25 -6.07 -5.74
C LEU A 51 5.96 -7.08 -4.84
N ILE A 52 6.77 -6.57 -3.92
CA ILE A 52 7.48 -7.38 -2.91
C ILE A 52 6.98 -7.12 -1.48
N ALA A 53 6.13 -6.12 -1.32
CA ALA A 53 5.43 -5.76 -0.10
C ALA A 53 4.02 -5.28 -0.44
N GLY A 54 3.10 -5.37 0.51
CA GLY A 54 1.72 -4.95 0.39
C GLY A 54 0.83 -5.94 -0.33
N LYS A 55 -0.48 -5.77 -0.12
CA LYS A 55 -1.54 -6.55 -0.79
C LYS A 55 -2.32 -5.67 -1.74
N ILE A 56 -2.65 -6.18 -2.91
CA ILE A 56 -3.50 -5.47 -3.86
C ILE A 56 -4.90 -5.30 -3.26
N SER A 57 -5.38 -4.05 -3.24
CA SER A 57 -6.67 -3.68 -2.69
C SER A 57 -7.37 -2.61 -3.54
N GLY A 58 -8.71 -2.62 -3.46
CA GLY A 58 -9.58 -1.70 -4.18
C GLY A 58 -10.03 -0.52 -3.33
N MET A 59 -10.74 0.41 -3.98
CA MET A 59 -11.28 1.61 -3.31
C MET A 59 -12.30 1.29 -2.21
N ALA A 60 -13.03 0.16 -2.30
CA ALA A 60 -14.01 -0.22 -1.28
C ALA A 60 -13.37 -0.41 0.11
N GLN A 61 -12.23 -1.11 0.18
CA GLN A 61 -11.52 -1.32 1.45
C GLN A 61 -10.94 0.00 1.99
N PHE A 62 -10.41 0.86 1.10
CA PHE A 62 -9.93 2.18 1.49
C PHE A 62 -11.04 3.03 2.11
N ILE A 63 -12.22 3.10 1.47
CA ILE A 63 -13.38 3.86 1.97
C ILE A 63 -13.82 3.31 3.33
N GLU A 64 -13.85 1.98 3.49
CA GLU A 64 -14.21 1.36 4.75
C GLU A 64 -13.24 1.77 5.87
N LEU A 65 -11.93 1.69 5.62
CA LEU A 65 -10.91 2.09 6.60
C LEU A 65 -10.96 3.59 6.89
N ALA A 66 -11.07 4.42 5.86
CA ALA A 66 -11.17 5.88 5.99
C ALA A 66 -12.42 6.34 6.75
N SER A 67 -13.50 5.55 6.73
CA SER A 67 -14.71 5.82 7.52
C SER A 67 -14.56 5.48 9.01
N LYS A 68 -13.64 4.56 9.34
CA LYS A 68 -13.42 4.04 10.70
C LYS A 68 -12.24 4.70 11.40
N TYR A 69 -11.26 5.20 10.64
CA TYR A 69 -10.00 5.72 11.16
C TYR A 69 -9.71 7.11 10.61
N GLU A 70 -8.93 7.88 11.37
CA GLU A 70 -8.39 9.15 10.90
C GLU A 70 -7.40 8.90 9.74
N VAL A 71 -7.55 9.68 8.67
CA VAL A 71 -6.72 9.55 7.47
C VAL A 71 -5.61 10.58 7.50
N LEU A 72 -4.36 10.12 7.55
CA LEU A 72 -3.18 10.95 7.35
C LEU A 72 -2.64 10.75 5.93
N THR A 73 -2.68 11.81 5.12
CA THR A 73 -2.16 11.79 3.75
C THR A 73 -0.72 12.26 3.72
N LEU A 74 0.15 11.49 3.06
CA LEU A 74 1.54 11.86 2.78
C LEU A 74 1.69 12.04 1.27
N SER A 75 2.20 13.21 0.87
CA SER A 75 2.36 13.63 -0.54
C SER A 75 3.83 13.73 -0.93
#